data_AF-A0A842VEA7-F1
#
_entry.id   AF-A0A842VEA7-F1
#
_cell.length_a   1.000
_cell.length_b   1.000
_cell.length_c   1.000
_cell.angle_alpha   90.00
_cell.angle_beta   90.00
_cell.angle_gamma   90.00
#
_symmetry.space_group_name_H-M   'P 1'
#
loop_
_entity.id
_entity.type
_entity.pdbx_description
1 polymer ?
#
loop_
_entity_poly.entity_id
_entity_poly.type
_entity_poly.pdbx_seq_one_letter_code
_entity_poly.pdbx_strand_id
1 'polypeptide(L)'
;MKLNKLLNCPKNLYVFIIVILGLFSYLYMTFIIFTTIEIYLQSKSGYGVIEFELAWTSENIDKIFRAWGQEGKKKQIYVTIVDFFYIPAYVFFMSGTILLLIRNLNGKIQDLGVYFTLLPFLAAAFDVIENINLLLMLTNEAFVWSPCPFIASFCATIKFLLLFATILFFFVGLIALIVQKVRK
;
A
#
# COMPACT_ATOMS: atom_id res chain seq x y z
N MET A 1 25.18 -10.03 1.82
CA MET A 1 25.64 -10.79 3.01
C MET A 1 24.78 -10.59 4.27
N LYS A 2 24.26 -9.38 4.59
CA LYS A 2 23.40 -9.19 5.79
C LYS A 2 21.92 -9.59 5.60
N LEU A 3 21.34 -9.39 4.41
CA LEU A 3 19.91 -9.65 4.16
C LEU A 3 19.55 -11.14 4.13
N ASN A 4 20.47 -12.02 3.72
CA ASN A 4 20.25 -13.48 3.70
C ASN A 4 19.98 -14.07 5.09
N LYS A 5 20.26 -13.32 6.18
CA LYS A 5 19.82 -13.70 7.53
C LYS A 5 18.30 -13.86 7.62
N LEU A 6 17.55 -13.12 6.79
CA LEU A 6 16.10 -13.24 6.70
C LEU A 6 15.65 -14.66 6.31
N LEU A 7 16.47 -15.45 5.61
CA LEU A 7 16.11 -16.83 5.27
C LEU A 7 16.02 -17.74 6.51
N ASN A 8 16.72 -17.39 7.59
CA ASN A 8 16.80 -18.23 8.79
C ASN A 8 16.15 -17.58 10.03
N CYS A 9 16.05 -16.24 10.07
CA CYS A 9 15.51 -15.49 11.19
C CYS A 9 14.58 -14.37 10.69
N PRO A 10 13.42 -14.11 11.35
CA PRO A 10 12.87 -14.79 12.52
C PRO A 10 12.22 -16.14 12.16
N LYS A 11 11.92 -17.01 13.14
CA LYS A 11 11.29 -18.34 12.88
C LYS A 11 10.01 -18.22 12.05
N ASN A 12 9.73 -19.22 11.20
CA ASN A 12 8.54 -19.25 10.34
C ASN A 12 7.23 -19.02 11.13
N LEU A 13 7.12 -19.58 12.34
CA LEU A 13 5.94 -19.40 13.19
C LEU A 13 5.66 -17.92 13.48
N TYR A 14 6.68 -17.13 13.85
CA TYR A 14 6.50 -15.71 14.14
C TYR A 14 6.12 -14.92 12.89
N VAL A 15 6.77 -15.21 11.76
CA VAL A 15 6.42 -14.59 10.47
C VAL A 15 4.97 -14.93 10.10
N PHE A 16 4.55 -16.18 10.28
CA PHE A 16 3.20 -16.62 9.99
C PHE A 16 2.16 -15.91 10.85
N ILE A 17 2.40 -15.79 12.17
CA ILE A 17 1.51 -15.02 13.06
C ILE A 17 1.38 -13.57 12.60
N ILE A 18 2.51 -12.91 12.28
CA ILE A 18 2.53 -11.54 11.76
C ILE A 18 1.75 -11.41 10.45
N VAL A 19 1.93 -12.36 9.52
CA VAL A 19 1.20 -12.38 8.24
C VAL A 19 -0.29 -12.52 8.44
N ILE A 20 -0.73 -13.42 9.33
CA ILE A 20 -2.15 -13.64 9.61
C ILE A 20 -2.77 -12.40 10.26
N LEU A 21 -2.12 -11.81 11.26
CA LEU A 21 -2.59 -10.57 11.87
C LEU A 21 -2.66 -9.43 10.84
N GLY A 22 -1.60 -9.24 10.05
CA GLY A 22 -1.55 -8.25 8.98
C GLY A 22 -2.65 -8.46 7.94
N LEU A 23 -2.88 -9.71 7.51
CA LEU A 23 -3.93 -10.07 6.55
C LEU A 23 -5.32 -9.71 7.10
N PHE A 24 -5.64 -10.10 8.33
CA PHE A 24 -6.96 -9.81 8.89
C PHE A 24 -7.17 -8.30 9.09
N SER A 25 -6.16 -7.57 9.57
CA SER A 25 -6.21 -6.11 9.66
C SER A 25 -6.39 -5.45 8.28
N TYR A 26 -5.63 -5.90 7.29
CA TYR A 26 -5.72 -5.44 5.90
C TYR A 26 -7.13 -5.65 5.32
N LEU A 27 -7.66 -6.87 5.43
CA LEU A 27 -8.98 -7.20 4.89
C LEU A 27 -10.09 -6.41 5.60
N TYR A 28 -10.01 -6.30 6.93
CA TYR A 28 -10.98 -5.54 7.71
C TYR A 28 -11.00 -4.06 7.27
N MET A 29 -9.84 -3.40 7.25
CA MET A 29 -9.76 -1.99 6.84
C MET A 29 -10.21 -1.80 5.39
N THR A 30 -9.79 -2.67 4.48
CA THR A 30 -10.16 -2.60 3.06
C THR A 30 -11.66 -2.72 2.85
N PHE A 31 -12.29 -3.79 3.35
CA PHE A 31 -13.68 -4.09 3.04
C PHE A 31 -14.67 -3.33 3.91
N ILE A 32 -14.34 -3.07 5.17
CA ILE A 32 -15.27 -2.42 6.10
C ILE A 32 -15.12 -0.90 6.06
N ILE A 33 -13.89 -0.39 6.00
CA ILE A 33 -13.63 1.06 6.11
C ILE A 33 -13.50 1.69 4.72
N PHE A 34 -12.47 1.32 3.95
CA PHE A 34 -12.13 2.01 2.71
C PHE A 34 -13.18 1.80 1.62
N THR A 35 -13.62 0.56 1.41
CA THR A 35 -14.65 0.25 0.38
C THR A 35 -15.96 1.00 0.66
N THR A 36 -16.38 1.09 1.91
CA THR A 36 -17.60 1.81 2.31
C THR A 36 -17.51 3.29 1.95
N ILE A 37 -16.36 3.91 2.20
CA ILE A 37 -16.15 5.34 1.95
C ILE A 37 -15.92 5.61 0.46
N GLU A 38 -15.19 4.74 -0.23
CA GLU A 38 -15.01 4.79 -1.69
C GLU A 38 -16.35 4.74 -2.41
N ILE A 39 -17.21 3.77 -2.09
CA ILE A 39 -18.57 3.68 -2.66
C ILE A 39 -19.38 4.95 -2.39
N TYR A 40 -19.27 5.51 -1.18
CA TYR A 40 -19.95 6.77 -0.85
C TYR A 40 -19.46 7.93 -1.71
N LEU A 41 -18.13 8.13 -1.81
CA LEU A 41 -17.54 9.25 -2.55
C LEU A 41 -17.85 9.14 -4.05
N GLN A 42 -17.65 7.96 -4.63
CA GLN A 42 -17.94 7.68 -6.04
C GLN A 42 -19.42 7.88 -6.36
N SER A 43 -20.33 7.31 -5.57
CA SER A 43 -21.78 7.42 -5.83
C SER A 43 -22.33 8.84 -5.71
N LYS A 44 -21.67 9.70 -4.92
CA LYS A 44 -22.11 11.08 -4.70
C LYS A 44 -21.47 12.10 -5.63
N SER A 45 -20.23 11.85 -6.06
CA SER A 45 -19.42 12.86 -6.75
C SER A 45 -18.78 12.39 -8.06
N GLY A 46 -18.72 11.08 -8.31
CA GLY A 46 -17.96 10.50 -9.41
C GLY A 46 -16.44 10.50 -9.22
N TYR A 47 -15.95 10.91 -8.05
CA TYR A 47 -14.54 10.88 -7.67
C TYR A 47 -14.38 10.12 -6.35
N GLY A 48 -13.48 9.16 -6.31
CA GLY A 48 -13.09 8.40 -5.13
C GLY A 48 -11.70 8.77 -4.62
N VAL A 49 -11.21 7.92 -3.72
CA VAL A 49 -9.92 8.09 -3.04
C VAL A 49 -8.77 8.07 -4.06
N ILE A 50 -8.80 7.13 -5.00
CA ILE A 50 -7.72 6.96 -5.99
C ILE A 50 -7.62 8.17 -6.92
N GLU A 51 -8.76 8.74 -7.35
CA GLU A 51 -8.77 9.95 -8.18
C GLU A 51 -8.15 11.14 -7.46
N PHE A 52 -8.31 11.23 -6.14
CA PHE A 52 -7.68 12.26 -5.31
C PHE A 52 -6.17 12.02 -5.14
N GLU A 53 -5.77 10.79 -4.82
CA GLU A 53 -4.36 10.40 -4.73
C GLU A 53 -3.61 10.70 -6.03
N LEU A 54 -4.24 10.47 -7.18
CA LEU A 54 -3.66 10.62 -8.52
C LEU A 54 -4.14 11.88 -9.25
N ALA A 55 -4.54 12.91 -8.52
CA ALA A 55 -5.05 14.15 -9.13
C ALA A 55 -3.94 14.99 -9.81
N TRP A 56 -2.68 14.87 -9.35
CA TRP A 56 -1.45 15.53 -9.83
C TRP A 56 -1.39 17.07 -9.78
N THR A 57 -2.51 17.75 -9.96
CA THR A 57 -2.58 19.21 -10.19
C THR A 57 -3.58 19.86 -9.24
N SER A 58 -3.31 21.11 -8.86
CA SER A 58 -4.18 21.90 -8.00
C SER A 58 -5.59 22.02 -8.58
N GLU A 59 -5.72 22.16 -9.90
CA GLU A 59 -7.01 22.27 -10.59
C GLU A 59 -7.84 20.99 -10.48
N ASN A 60 -7.21 19.81 -10.53
CA ASN A 60 -7.92 18.55 -10.34
C ASN A 60 -8.33 18.36 -8.88
N ILE A 61 -7.47 18.74 -7.92
CA ILE A 61 -7.82 18.72 -6.50
C ILE A 61 -9.02 19.64 -6.23
N ASP A 62 -9.02 20.87 -6.76
CA ASP A 62 -10.14 21.82 -6.61
C ASP A 62 -11.44 21.26 -7.20
N LYS A 63 -11.39 20.64 -8.39
CA LYS A 63 -12.56 19.95 -8.98
C LYS A 63 -13.10 18.86 -8.06
N ILE A 64 -12.23 18.01 -7.52
CA ILE A 64 -12.60 16.90 -6.63
C ILE A 64 -13.18 17.46 -5.32
N PHE A 65 -12.54 18.45 -4.71
CA PHE A 65 -13.00 19.06 -3.45
C PHE A 65 -14.35 19.76 -3.60
N ARG A 66 -14.60 20.43 -4.73
CA ARG A 66 -15.92 20.99 -5.05
C ARG A 66 -16.99 19.91 -5.21
N ALA A 67 -16.66 18.80 -5.88
CA ALA A 67 -17.57 17.68 -6.07
C ALA A 67 -17.89 16.94 -4.75
N TRP A 68 -16.91 16.79 -3.87
CA TRP A 68 -17.07 16.17 -2.55
C TRP A 68 -17.84 17.05 -1.56
N GLY A 69 -17.68 18.37 -1.66
CA GLY A 69 -18.15 19.31 -0.65
C GLY A 69 -17.58 19.01 0.74
N GLN A 70 -18.19 19.59 1.78
CA GLN A 70 -17.67 19.46 3.14
C GLN A 70 -17.82 18.03 3.70
N GLU A 71 -18.90 17.34 3.39
CA GLU A 71 -19.14 15.99 3.90
C GLU A 71 -18.20 14.95 3.27
N GLY A 72 -17.94 15.02 1.96
CA GLY A 72 -16.94 14.16 1.31
C GLY A 72 -15.54 14.41 1.87
N LYS A 73 -15.14 15.69 2.03
CA LYS A 73 -13.84 16.03 2.64
C LYS A 73 -13.70 15.50 4.08
N LYS A 74 -14.73 15.58 4.92
CA LYS A 74 -14.69 15.01 6.28
C LYS A 74 -14.47 13.51 6.28
N LYS A 75 -15.15 12.78 5.37
CA LYS A 75 -14.95 11.33 5.23
C LYS A 75 -13.55 11.02 4.71
N GLN A 76 -13.05 11.81 3.75
CA GLN A 76 -11.70 11.66 3.25
C GLN A 76 -10.65 11.87 4.36
N ILE A 77 -10.80 12.90 5.19
CA ILE A 77 -9.92 13.13 6.36
C ILE A 77 -9.92 11.89 7.27
N TYR A 78 -11.09 11.32 7.55
CA TYR A 78 -11.19 10.12 8.38
C TYR A 78 -10.43 8.94 7.77
N VAL A 79 -10.61 8.63 6.48
CA VAL A 79 -9.89 7.49 5.87
C VAL A 79 -8.40 7.74 5.77
N THR A 80 -7.96 8.96 5.46
CA THR A 80 -6.53 9.27 5.39
C THR A 80 -5.86 9.15 6.77
N ILE A 81 -6.56 9.47 7.87
CA ILE A 81 -6.06 9.19 9.23
C ILE A 81 -6.00 7.68 9.51
N VAL A 82 -7.05 6.95 9.13
CA VAL A 82 -7.09 5.49 9.30
C VAL A 82 -5.99 4.82 8.48
N ASP A 83 -5.62 5.38 7.33
CA ASP A 83 -4.61 4.83 6.42
C ASP A 83 -3.22 4.73 7.06
N PHE A 84 -2.86 5.63 7.98
CA PHE A 84 -1.63 5.47 8.77
C PHE A 84 -1.57 4.16 9.57
N PHE A 85 -2.72 3.62 9.99
CA PHE A 85 -2.80 2.31 10.66
C PHE A 85 -2.88 1.14 9.67
N TYR A 86 -3.31 1.40 8.45
CA TYR A 86 -3.32 0.43 7.37
C TYR A 86 -1.92 0.14 6.83
N ILE A 87 -1.04 1.15 6.82
CA ILE A 87 0.36 1.02 6.42
C ILE A 87 1.07 -0.20 7.05
N PRO A 88 1.19 -0.31 8.38
CA PRO A 88 1.85 -1.47 8.98
C PRO A 88 1.12 -2.78 8.66
N ALA A 89 -0.22 -2.78 8.51
CA ALA A 89 -0.98 -3.97 8.19
C ALA A 89 -0.57 -4.56 6.83
N TYR A 90 -0.58 -3.75 5.75
CA TYR A 90 -0.18 -4.25 4.43
C TYR A 90 1.32 -4.53 4.34
N VAL A 91 2.17 -3.73 5.00
CA VAL A 91 3.64 -3.91 4.98
C VAL A 91 4.02 -5.27 5.53
N PHE A 92 3.51 -5.60 6.72
CA PHE A 92 3.83 -6.86 7.38
C PHE A 92 3.17 -8.05 6.69
N PHE A 93 1.94 -7.88 6.22
CA PHE A 93 1.26 -8.89 5.42
C PHE A 93 2.05 -9.25 4.16
N MET A 94 2.36 -8.27 3.31
CA MET A 94 3.04 -8.51 2.03
C MET A 94 4.49 -8.96 2.22
N SER A 95 5.27 -8.25 3.03
CA SER A 95 6.68 -8.60 3.25
C SER A 95 6.84 -9.98 3.89
N GLY A 96 5.98 -10.29 4.88
CA GLY A 96 5.97 -11.60 5.53
C GLY A 96 5.54 -12.72 4.59
N THR A 97 4.57 -12.45 3.70
CA THR A 97 4.14 -13.42 2.67
C THR A 97 5.25 -13.73 1.69
N ILE A 98 5.96 -12.70 1.17
CA ILE A 98 7.14 -12.90 0.34
C ILE A 98 8.21 -13.69 1.10
N LEU A 99 8.46 -13.34 2.36
CA LEU A 99 9.47 -14.01 3.17
C LEU A 99 9.18 -15.52 3.36
N LEU A 100 7.94 -15.88 3.68
CA LEU A 100 7.52 -17.27 3.79
C LEU A 100 7.66 -18.01 2.46
N LEU A 101 7.31 -17.36 1.34
CA LEU A 101 7.45 -17.94 0.00
C LEU A 101 8.90 -18.24 -0.34
N ILE A 102 9.80 -17.26 -0.20
CA ILE A 102 11.19 -17.38 -0.66
C ILE A 102 12.02 -18.36 0.19
N ARG A 103 11.64 -18.60 1.45
CA ARG A 103 12.26 -19.62 2.30
C ARG A 103 12.04 -21.05 1.79
N ASN A 104 11.07 -21.24 0.89
CA ASN A 104 10.79 -22.52 0.24
C ASN A 104 11.34 -22.59 -1.20
N LEU A 105 11.95 -21.52 -1.70
CA LEU A 105 12.58 -21.44 -3.01
C LEU A 105 14.09 -21.65 -2.89
N ASN A 106 14.76 -21.86 -4.02
CA ASN A 106 16.21 -21.96 -4.14
C ASN A 106 16.72 -21.17 -5.36
N GLY A 107 18.00 -20.82 -5.36
CA GLY A 107 18.68 -20.16 -6.49
C GLY A 107 18.28 -18.69 -6.69
N LYS A 108 18.43 -18.20 -7.93
CA LYS A 108 18.30 -16.76 -8.26
C LYS A 108 16.98 -16.12 -7.82
N ILE A 109 15.87 -16.87 -7.85
CA ILE A 109 14.55 -16.34 -7.46
C ILE A 109 14.49 -16.11 -5.95
N GLN A 110 15.11 -16.99 -5.15
CA GLN A 110 15.23 -16.76 -3.70
C GLN A 110 16.10 -15.54 -3.41
N ASP A 111 17.25 -15.42 -4.09
CA ASP A 111 18.17 -14.29 -3.92
C ASP A 111 17.51 -12.95 -4.24
N LEU A 112 16.79 -12.87 -5.37
CA LEU A 112 16.00 -11.67 -5.71
C LEU A 112 14.89 -11.43 -4.70
N GLY A 113 14.19 -12.49 -4.29
CA GLY A 113 13.05 -12.40 -3.37
C GLY A 113 13.39 -11.80 -2.01
N VAL A 114 14.62 -11.99 -1.55
CA VAL A 114 15.14 -11.35 -0.34
C VAL A 114 15.04 -9.81 -0.44
N TYR A 115 15.33 -9.22 -1.61
CA TYR A 115 15.15 -7.78 -1.83
C TYR A 115 13.69 -7.38 -1.97
N PHE A 116 12.84 -8.24 -2.55
CA PHE A 116 11.40 -7.97 -2.66
C PHE A 116 10.70 -7.88 -1.30
N THR A 117 11.24 -8.49 -0.24
CA THR A 117 10.72 -8.29 1.12
C THR A 117 10.86 -6.84 1.64
N LEU A 118 11.69 -6.01 0.99
CA LEU A 118 11.88 -4.61 1.39
C LEU A 118 10.95 -3.64 0.65
N LEU A 119 10.38 -4.03 -0.49
CA LEU A 119 9.58 -3.12 -1.31
C LEU A 119 8.34 -2.58 -0.58
N PRO A 120 7.58 -3.37 0.21
CA PRO A 120 6.46 -2.82 0.97
C PRO A 120 6.89 -1.79 2.02
N PHE A 121 8.06 -1.96 2.65
CA PHE A 121 8.60 -0.95 3.58
C PHE A 121 8.98 0.36 2.86
N LEU A 122 9.51 0.26 1.65
CA LEU A 122 9.78 1.44 0.84
C LEU A 122 8.47 2.11 0.41
N ALA A 123 7.48 1.33 -0.01
CA ALA A 123 6.14 1.82 -0.35
C ALA A 123 5.50 2.58 0.83
N ALA A 124 5.63 2.04 2.04
CA ALA A 124 5.15 2.69 3.27
C ALA A 124 5.77 4.06 3.54
N ALA A 125 7.05 4.25 3.21
CA ALA A 125 7.67 5.56 3.36
C ALA A 125 7.02 6.60 2.42
N PHE A 126 6.75 6.22 1.17
CA PHE A 126 6.02 7.07 0.22
C PHE A 126 4.57 7.29 0.66
N ASP A 127 3.92 6.26 1.19
CA ASP A 127 2.55 6.31 1.71
C ASP A 127 2.39 7.33 2.85
N VAL A 128 3.33 7.33 3.80
CA VAL A 128 3.35 8.33 4.88
C VAL A 128 3.47 9.75 4.32
N ILE A 129 4.38 9.98 3.38
CA ILE A 129 4.59 11.31 2.78
C ILE A 129 3.34 11.75 2.03
N GLU A 130 2.74 10.84 1.26
CA GLU A 130 1.52 11.08 0.53
C GLU A 130 0.36 11.45 1.46
N ASN A 131 0.08 10.62 2.47
CA ASN A 131 -1.00 10.84 3.44
C ASN A 131 -0.86 12.17 4.19
N ILE A 132 0.37 12.60 4.52
CA ILE A 132 0.62 13.93 5.09
C ILE A 132 0.18 15.03 4.12
N ASN A 133 0.57 14.95 2.84
CA ASN A 133 0.21 15.96 1.84
C ASN A 133 -1.28 15.98 1.55
N LEU A 134 -1.95 14.81 1.52
CA LEU A 134 -3.40 14.73 1.40
C LEU A 134 -4.11 15.43 2.57
N LEU A 135 -3.68 15.16 3.82
CA LEU A 135 -4.25 15.83 5.00
C LEU A 135 -4.03 17.34 5.00
N LEU A 136 -2.85 17.80 4.58
CA LEU A 136 -2.57 19.23 4.45
C LEU A 136 -3.57 19.90 3.49
N MET A 137 -3.79 19.33 2.31
CA MET A 137 -4.76 19.85 1.33
C MET A 137 -6.21 19.79 1.86
N LEU A 138 -6.59 18.70 2.52
CA LEU A 138 -7.95 18.53 3.05
C LEU A 138 -8.28 19.54 4.14
N THR A 139 -7.32 19.84 5.01
CA THR A 139 -7.50 20.69 6.20
C THR A 139 -7.24 22.17 5.94
N ASN A 140 -6.45 22.51 4.93
CA ASN A 140 -6.17 23.91 4.59
C ASN A 140 -5.99 24.10 3.07
N GLU A 141 -6.86 24.95 2.51
CA GLU A 141 -6.92 25.24 1.07
C GLU A 141 -5.63 25.86 0.51
N ALA A 142 -4.83 26.54 1.34
CA ALA A 142 -3.54 27.09 0.91
C ALA A 142 -2.59 26.00 0.37
N PHE A 143 -2.71 24.76 0.86
CA PHE A 143 -1.89 23.64 0.38
C PHE A 143 -2.37 23.06 -0.94
N VAL A 144 -3.62 23.32 -1.37
CA VAL A 144 -4.11 22.90 -2.69
C VAL A 144 -3.31 23.57 -3.79
N TRP A 145 -2.97 24.85 -3.62
CA TRP A 145 -2.21 25.66 -4.57
C TRP A 145 -0.70 25.69 -4.28
N SER A 146 -0.21 24.64 -3.61
CA SER A 146 1.20 24.45 -3.26
C SER A 146 1.78 23.24 -4.01
N PRO A 147 3.03 22.81 -3.75
CA PRO A 147 3.56 21.56 -4.31
C PRO A 147 2.87 20.27 -3.80
N CYS A 148 1.99 20.34 -2.78
CA CYS A 148 1.35 19.17 -2.18
C CYS A 148 0.62 18.22 -3.16
N PRO A 149 -0.18 18.69 -4.14
CA PRO A 149 -0.83 17.80 -5.12
C PRO A 149 0.18 16.95 -5.89
N PHE A 150 1.27 17.57 -6.34
CA PHE A 150 2.31 16.87 -7.08
C PHE A 150 3.05 15.87 -6.19
N ILE A 151 3.44 16.28 -4.98
CA ILE A 151 4.17 15.40 -4.04
C ILE A 151 3.31 14.19 -3.67
N ALA A 152 2.03 14.41 -3.35
CA ALA A 152 1.09 13.34 -3.05
C ALA A 152 0.99 12.35 -4.22
N SER A 153 0.66 12.82 -5.43
CA SER A 153 0.49 11.93 -6.58
C SER A 153 1.76 11.23 -7.03
N PHE A 154 2.91 11.88 -6.91
CA PHE A 154 4.19 11.25 -7.17
C PHE A 154 4.47 10.12 -6.17
N CYS A 155 4.24 10.36 -4.88
CA CYS A 155 4.41 9.36 -3.84
C CYS A 155 3.41 8.20 -4.00
N ALA A 156 2.13 8.48 -4.25
CA ALA A 156 1.11 7.48 -4.53
C ALA A 156 1.51 6.61 -5.73
N THR A 157 2.00 7.22 -6.82
CA THR A 157 2.44 6.49 -8.01
C THR A 157 3.59 5.53 -7.70
N ILE A 158 4.62 6.00 -6.98
CA ILE A 158 5.74 5.14 -6.59
C ILE A 158 5.27 4.03 -5.65
N LYS A 159 4.43 4.35 -4.66
CA LYS A 159 3.80 3.38 -3.75
C LYS A 159 3.10 2.27 -4.54
N PHE A 160 2.20 2.62 -5.45
CA PHE A 160 1.47 1.64 -6.25
C PHE A 160 2.39 0.78 -7.11
N LEU A 161 3.43 1.36 -7.72
CA LEU A 161 4.40 0.59 -8.51
C LEU A 161 5.18 -0.43 -7.66
N LEU A 162 5.60 -0.03 -6.45
CA LEU A 162 6.33 -0.91 -5.53
C LEU A 162 5.45 -2.05 -5.01
N LEU A 163 4.19 -1.75 -4.65
CA LEU A 163 3.23 -2.78 -4.22
C LEU A 163 2.86 -3.71 -5.38
N PHE A 164 2.65 -3.18 -6.58
CA PHE A 164 2.40 -3.97 -7.78
C PHE A 164 3.57 -4.91 -8.11
N ALA A 165 4.81 -4.41 -8.05
CA ALA A 165 6.01 -5.23 -8.24
C ALA A 165 6.10 -6.36 -7.20
N THR A 166 5.73 -6.08 -5.94
CA THR A 166 5.67 -7.08 -4.87
C THR A 166 4.65 -8.18 -5.18
N ILE A 167 3.46 -7.81 -5.63
CA ILE A 167 2.39 -8.75 -6.02
C ILE A 167 2.84 -9.60 -7.22
N LEU A 168 3.42 -8.99 -8.25
CA LEU A 168 3.95 -9.73 -9.40
C LEU A 168 5.01 -10.74 -9.00
N PHE A 169 5.95 -10.33 -8.13
CA PHE A 169 6.98 -11.23 -7.63
C PHE A 169 6.40 -12.39 -6.83
N PHE A 170 5.36 -12.15 -6.02
CA PHE A 170 4.66 -13.22 -5.30
C PHE A 170 4.16 -14.30 -6.27
N PHE A 171 3.48 -13.92 -7.35
CA PHE A 171 2.98 -14.88 -8.34
C PHE A 171 4.12 -15.62 -9.08
N VAL A 172 5.18 -14.91 -9.48
CA VAL A 172 6.37 -15.53 -10.09
C VAL A 172 7.00 -16.54 -9.14
N GLY A 173 7.15 -16.19 -7.87
CA GLY A 173 7.68 -17.08 -6.84
C GLY A 173 6.78 -18.29 -6.57
N LEU A 174 5.45 -18.12 -6.59
CA LEU A 174 4.50 -19.24 -6.47
C LEU A 174 4.65 -20.23 -7.63
N ILE A 175 4.71 -19.73 -8.88
CA ILE A 175 4.93 -20.58 -10.06
C ILE A 175 6.26 -21.32 -9.94
N ALA A 176 7.33 -20.62 -9.54
CA ALA A 176 8.63 -21.25 -9.32
C ALA A 176 8.60 -22.33 -8.25
N LEU A 177 7.85 -22.13 -7.16
CA LEU A 177 7.69 -23.11 -6.08
C LEU A 177 6.97 -24.37 -6.58
N ILE A 178 5.90 -24.20 -7.36
CA ILE A 178 5.15 -25.31 -7.96
C ILE A 178 6.05 -26.10 -8.91
N VAL A 179 6.77 -25.43 -9.81
CA VAL A 179 7.71 -26.07 -10.73
C VAL A 179 8.81 -26.84 -10.00
N GLN A 180 9.37 -26.28 -8.91
CA GLN A 180 10.37 -26.98 -8.09
C GLN A 180 9.81 -28.23 -7.40
N LYS A 181 8.54 -28.20 -6.97
CA LYS A 181 7.89 -29.36 -6.34
C LYS A 181 7.54 -30.47 -7.34
N VAL A 182 7.15 -30.12 -8.56
CA VAL A 182 6.81 -31.10 -9.61
C VAL A 182 8.05 -31.79 -10.20
N ARG A 183 9.20 -31.10 -10.21
CA ARG A 183 10.47 -31.64 -10.72
C ARG A 183 11.24 -32.50 -9.70
N LYS A 184 10.82 -32.50 -8.44
CA LYS A 184 11.39 -33.35 -7.38
C LYS A 184 10.58 -34.63 -7.27
#